data_AF-A0A3E1Y7L0-F1
#
_entry.id   AF-A0A3E1Y7L0-F1
#
_cell.length_a   1.000
_cell.length_b   1.000
_cell.length_c   1.000
_cell.angle_alpha   90.00
_cell.angle_beta   90.00
_cell.angle_gamma   90.00
#
_symmetry.space_group_name_H-M   'P 1'
#
loop_
_entity.id
_entity.type
_entity.pdbx_description
1 polymer ?
#
loop_
_entity_poly.entity_id
_entity_poly.type
_entity_poly.pdbx_seq_one_letter_code
_entity_poly.pdbx_strand_id
1 'polypeptide(L)'
;MKYMLSLCLLAVLFVVAACQKEMSHAGTSNLGSNTGTAVGTLKNDNNNCLPANVVGTFTTGTPVSNDSYIEVSVNVAATGTYVISTNTVNGVFFSAKGTFYQTGIQKVRLIGSGTFIGVAEVPFTYTFNKASCTIGIPVAQGSNGNGGDPSPGGGTSVGAGQWSLTIDGKTYSGNNLQYTTVPNMPVASITGMSSDNKYVLILSIPLKDGKAVVGEYSTNSSAAVFGFSDVSGKFNYTNGSGENQEIKIKITSVNGTQVAGTFSGGAEDFINDKTVTVTNGQFKTK
;
A
#
# COMPACT_ATOMS: atom_id res chain seq x y z
N MET A 1 70.19 7.91 -60.49
CA MET A 1 68.82 7.40 -60.22
C MET A 1 68.85 6.11 -59.38
N LYS A 2 69.69 6.05 -58.32
CA LYS A 2 69.80 4.87 -57.43
C LYS A 2 69.42 5.16 -55.97
N TYR A 3 69.28 6.43 -55.58
CA TYR A 3 68.87 6.83 -54.22
C TYR A 3 67.36 7.10 -54.09
N MET A 4 66.63 7.18 -55.21
CA MET A 4 65.18 7.50 -55.21
C MET A 4 64.30 6.29 -54.86
N LEU A 5 64.80 5.07 -55.01
CA LEU A 5 64.09 3.84 -54.62
C LEU A 5 64.33 3.46 -53.15
N SER A 6 65.49 3.84 -52.59
CA SER A 6 65.85 3.60 -51.18
C SER A 6 65.21 4.61 -50.22
N LEU A 7 64.84 5.81 -50.70
CA LEU A 7 64.15 6.82 -49.92
C LEU A 7 62.66 6.48 -49.72
N CYS A 8 62.04 5.79 -50.69
CA CYS A 8 60.68 5.27 -50.57
C CYS A 8 60.58 4.09 -49.60
N LEU A 9 61.59 3.21 -49.53
CA LEU A 9 61.54 2.06 -48.61
C LEU A 9 61.71 2.45 -47.14
N LEU A 10 62.47 3.53 -46.86
CA LEU A 10 62.66 4.06 -45.51
C LEU A 10 61.47 4.94 -45.06
N ALA A 11 60.75 5.56 -45.99
CA ALA A 11 59.52 6.31 -45.71
C ALA A 11 58.31 5.39 -45.43
N VAL A 12 58.26 4.19 -46.02
CA VAL A 12 57.19 3.20 -45.72
C VAL A 12 57.40 2.54 -44.35
N LEU A 13 58.64 2.50 -43.83
CA LEU A 13 58.92 1.99 -42.48
C LEU A 13 58.54 2.99 -41.36
N PHE A 14 58.38 4.28 -41.67
CA PHE A 14 58.02 5.32 -40.70
C PHE A 14 56.52 5.66 -40.64
N VAL A 15 55.70 5.13 -41.56
CA VAL A 15 54.26 5.47 -41.66
C VAL A 15 53.34 4.43 -40.98
N VAL A 16 53.88 3.33 -40.44
CA VAL A 16 53.15 2.41 -39.54
C VAL A 16 53.15 2.85 -38.07
N ALA A 17 53.73 4.01 -37.75
CA ALA A 17 53.90 4.50 -36.37
C ALA A 17 52.95 5.66 -35.99
N ALA A 18 51.84 5.87 -36.71
CA ALA A 18 50.86 6.88 -36.32
C ALA A 18 49.42 6.53 -36.72
N CYS A 19 48.74 5.74 -35.88
CA CYS A 19 47.30 5.88 -35.67
C CYS A 19 46.89 5.33 -34.29
N GLN A 20 46.56 6.28 -33.39
CA GLN A 20 45.59 6.20 -32.28
C GLN A 20 45.88 5.14 -31.18
N LYS A 21 46.51 5.55 -30.08
CA LYS A 21 45.86 5.81 -28.78
C LYS A 21 45.10 4.59 -28.25
N GLU A 22 45.63 3.95 -27.22
CA GLU A 22 44.94 3.77 -25.94
C GLU A 22 46.00 3.48 -24.87
N MET A 23 45.96 4.21 -23.77
CA MET A 23 46.70 3.87 -22.57
C MET A 23 46.13 2.54 -22.07
N SER A 24 46.86 1.44 -22.20
CA SER A 24 46.61 0.26 -21.39
C SER A 24 46.95 0.61 -19.93
N HIS A 25 45.98 1.22 -19.26
CA HIS A 25 45.89 1.03 -17.82
C HIS A 25 45.83 -0.49 -17.63
N ALA A 26 46.74 -1.05 -16.84
CA ALA A 26 46.65 -2.42 -16.38
C ALA A 26 45.44 -2.56 -15.45
N GLY A 27 44.24 -2.42 -16.01
CA GLY A 27 43.02 -2.93 -15.48
C GLY A 27 43.04 -4.42 -15.77
N THR A 28 43.56 -5.19 -14.82
CA THR A 28 43.17 -6.59 -14.72
C THR A 28 41.68 -6.59 -14.37
N SER A 29 40.82 -6.53 -15.38
CA SER A 29 39.42 -6.91 -15.24
C SER A 29 39.40 -8.41 -15.00
N ASN A 30 39.55 -8.78 -13.74
CA ASN A 30 39.22 -10.10 -13.23
C ASN A 30 37.71 -10.29 -13.47
N LEU A 31 37.36 -10.84 -14.64
CA LEU A 31 36.09 -11.51 -14.90
C LEU A 31 36.06 -12.89 -14.21
N GLY A 32 36.63 -12.96 -13.01
CA GLY A 32 36.45 -14.02 -12.04
C GLY A 32 35.31 -13.61 -11.12
N SER A 33 34.09 -13.88 -11.57
CA SER A 33 32.85 -13.68 -10.82
C SER A 33 32.82 -14.58 -9.57
N ASN A 34 33.47 -14.13 -8.51
CA ASN A 34 33.24 -14.47 -7.12
C ASN A 34 33.47 -13.21 -6.29
N THR A 35 32.72 -12.15 -6.58
CA THR A 35 32.65 -10.99 -5.70
C THR A 35 32.00 -11.47 -4.40
N GLY A 36 32.79 -11.60 -3.32
CA GLY A 36 32.28 -11.97 -2.00
C GLY A 36 31.16 -11.04 -1.53
N THR A 37 30.60 -11.29 -0.34
CA THR A 37 29.57 -10.41 0.21
C THR A 37 30.13 -9.01 0.40
N ALA A 38 29.40 -7.99 -0.09
CA ALA A 38 29.75 -6.60 0.11
C ALA A 38 29.83 -6.28 1.61
N VAL A 39 30.73 -5.37 1.95
CA VAL A 39 30.87 -4.85 3.32
C VAL A 39 30.56 -3.37 3.29
N GLY A 40 29.70 -2.92 4.19
CA GLY A 40 29.37 -1.52 4.33
C GLY A 40 28.41 -1.27 5.50
N THR A 41 27.86 -0.07 5.52
CA THR A 41 26.94 0.38 6.58
C THR A 41 25.84 1.28 6.01
N LEU A 42 24.69 1.28 6.69
CA LEU A 42 23.57 2.20 6.44
C LEU A 42 23.69 3.50 7.24
N LYS A 43 24.76 3.67 8.01
CA LYS A 43 24.91 4.75 8.99
C LYS A 43 26.17 5.58 8.72
N ASN A 44 26.12 6.85 9.10
CA ASN A 44 27.30 7.72 9.13
C ASN A 44 28.12 7.50 10.41
N ASP A 45 29.21 8.25 10.53
CA ASP A 45 30.15 8.16 11.66
C ASP A 45 29.52 8.50 13.02
N ASN A 46 28.42 9.26 13.01
CA ASN A 46 27.63 9.59 14.20
C ASN A 46 26.54 8.54 14.52
N ASN A 47 26.58 7.37 13.89
CA ASN A 47 25.60 6.28 14.06
C ASN A 47 24.15 6.65 13.63
N ASN A 48 23.98 7.73 12.88
CA ASN A 48 22.71 8.13 12.28
C ASN A 48 22.53 7.46 10.93
N CYS A 49 21.28 7.13 10.58
CA CYS A 49 20.97 6.56 9.27
C CYS A 49 21.34 7.53 8.14
N LEU A 50 21.96 6.98 7.10
CA LEU A 50 22.19 7.69 5.86
C LEU A 50 20.84 8.04 5.20
N PRO A 51 20.79 9.07 4.33
CA PRO A 51 19.55 9.50 3.71
C PRO A 51 18.85 8.36 2.96
N ALA A 52 17.53 8.26 3.16
CA ALA A 52 16.64 7.37 2.45
C ALA A 52 15.39 8.13 2.03
N ASN A 53 14.85 7.80 0.85
CA ASN A 53 13.74 8.48 0.23
C ASN A 53 12.65 7.49 -0.15
N VAL A 54 11.40 7.91 0.03
CA VAL A 54 10.23 7.23 -0.50
C VAL A 54 9.94 7.81 -1.89
N VAL A 55 9.90 6.98 -2.92
CA VAL A 55 9.65 7.40 -4.31
C VAL A 55 8.38 6.73 -4.83
N GLY A 56 7.51 7.52 -5.44
CA GLY A 56 6.21 7.07 -5.93
C GLY A 56 5.09 7.18 -4.90
N THR A 57 3.93 6.63 -5.23
CA THR A 57 2.73 6.66 -4.38
C THR A 57 2.41 5.26 -3.89
N PHE A 58 2.08 5.16 -2.61
CA PHE A 58 1.69 3.90 -1.99
C PHE A 58 0.23 4.00 -1.57
N THR A 59 -0.57 3.06 -2.06
CA THR A 59 -2.00 3.03 -1.80
C THR A 59 -2.46 1.66 -1.37
N THR A 60 -3.50 1.61 -0.54
CA THR A 60 -4.16 0.34 -0.21
C THR A 60 -4.82 -0.28 -1.44
N GLY A 61 -4.97 -1.60 -1.46
CA GLY A 61 -5.71 -2.31 -2.53
C GLY A 61 -5.03 -2.36 -3.91
N THR A 62 -3.97 -1.58 -4.15
CA THR A 62 -3.14 -1.66 -5.35
C THR A 62 -1.82 -2.35 -5.01
N PRO A 63 -1.42 -3.42 -5.74
CA PRO A 63 -0.10 -4.01 -5.58
C PRO A 63 0.98 -2.96 -5.80
N VAL A 64 2.03 -2.99 -4.97
CA VAL A 64 3.17 -2.09 -5.16
C VAL A 64 3.79 -2.36 -6.53
N SER A 65 3.90 -1.31 -7.35
CA SER A 65 4.49 -1.38 -8.68
C SER A 65 5.98 -1.10 -8.64
N ASN A 66 6.68 -1.39 -9.73
CA ASN A 66 8.10 -1.06 -9.86
C ASN A 66 8.38 0.45 -9.84
N ASP A 67 7.37 1.31 -10.04
CA ASP A 67 7.51 2.77 -10.02
C ASP A 67 7.43 3.35 -8.62
N SER A 68 6.94 2.58 -7.63
CA SER A 68 6.88 2.94 -6.22
C SER A 68 7.88 2.12 -5.39
N TYR A 69 8.89 2.77 -4.82
CA TYR A 69 10.05 2.11 -4.20
C TYR A 69 10.68 2.94 -3.09
N ILE A 70 11.58 2.33 -2.32
CA ILE A 70 12.44 3.03 -1.36
C ILE A 70 13.83 3.15 -1.98
N GLU A 71 14.39 4.36 -2.02
CA GLU A 71 15.79 4.58 -2.34
C GLU A 71 16.57 4.74 -1.02
N VAL A 72 17.55 3.86 -0.77
CA VAL A 72 18.41 3.91 0.43
C VAL A 72 19.86 4.18 0.05
N SER A 73 20.56 4.95 0.89
CA SER A 73 22.00 5.19 0.73
C SER A 73 22.82 4.21 1.57
N VAL A 74 23.84 3.60 0.97
CA VAL A 74 24.74 2.64 1.60
C VAL A 74 26.17 3.15 1.45
N ASN A 75 26.92 3.24 2.55
CA ASN A 75 28.36 3.49 2.49
C ASN A 75 29.10 2.16 2.33
N VAL A 76 29.59 1.90 1.11
CA VAL A 76 30.24 0.65 0.74
C VAL A 76 31.74 0.72 1.04
N ALA A 77 32.21 -0.14 1.94
CA ALA A 77 33.62 -0.28 2.31
C ALA A 77 34.35 -1.33 1.44
N ALA A 78 33.65 -2.38 0.99
CA ALA A 78 34.18 -3.38 0.07
C ALA A 78 33.13 -3.76 -0.98
N THR A 79 33.55 -3.79 -2.25
CA THR A 79 32.73 -4.22 -3.39
C THR A 79 32.31 -5.67 -3.24
N GLY A 80 31.11 -6.02 -3.70
CA GLY A 80 30.57 -7.35 -3.46
C GLY A 80 29.10 -7.50 -3.82
N THR A 81 28.58 -8.71 -3.69
CA THR A 81 27.13 -8.96 -3.78
C THR A 81 26.44 -8.48 -2.51
N TYR A 82 25.24 -7.92 -2.65
CA TYR A 82 24.41 -7.47 -1.53
C TYR A 82 23.00 -8.01 -1.63
N VAL A 83 22.37 -8.13 -0.47
CA VAL A 83 20.92 -8.27 -0.30
C VAL A 83 20.52 -7.29 0.79
N ILE A 84 19.51 -6.47 0.51
CA ILE A 84 18.90 -5.54 1.47
C ILE A 84 17.41 -5.81 1.44
N SER A 85 16.81 -6.01 2.61
CA SER A 85 15.38 -6.25 2.76
C SER A 85 14.82 -5.53 3.96
N THR A 86 13.53 -5.22 3.93
CA THR A 86 12.78 -4.74 5.09
C THR A 86 12.10 -5.90 5.84
N ASN A 87 11.58 -5.63 7.04
CA ASN A 87 10.49 -6.43 7.60
C ASN A 87 9.24 -6.36 6.70
N THR A 88 8.36 -7.37 6.85
CA THR A 88 7.01 -7.32 6.28
C THR A 88 6.08 -6.63 7.27
N VAL A 89 5.43 -5.56 6.85
CA VAL A 89 4.45 -4.83 7.66
C VAL A 89 3.36 -4.28 6.77
N ASN A 90 2.13 -4.31 7.28
CA ASN A 90 0.95 -3.85 6.53
C ASN A 90 0.79 -4.54 5.15
N GLY A 91 1.18 -5.81 5.05
CA GLY A 91 1.03 -6.64 3.83
C GLY A 91 2.11 -6.45 2.75
N VAL A 92 3.11 -5.62 3.01
CA VAL A 92 4.19 -5.30 2.05
C VAL A 92 5.56 -5.52 2.67
N PHE A 93 6.55 -5.87 1.85
CA PHE A 93 7.97 -5.77 2.17
C PHE A 93 8.73 -5.22 0.96
N PHE A 94 9.92 -4.66 1.18
CA PHE A 94 10.80 -4.15 0.13
C PHE A 94 12.12 -4.89 0.12
N SER A 95 12.67 -5.13 -1.06
CA SER A 95 13.98 -5.77 -1.18
C SER A 95 14.75 -5.38 -2.43
N ALA A 96 16.08 -5.51 -2.36
CA ALA A 96 16.98 -5.47 -3.51
C ALA A 96 18.11 -6.47 -3.33
N LYS A 97 18.59 -6.97 -4.47
CA LYS A 97 19.83 -7.74 -4.56
C LYS A 97 20.62 -7.26 -5.76
N GLY A 98 21.94 -7.25 -5.65
CA GLY A 98 22.81 -6.80 -6.72
C GLY A 98 24.28 -6.89 -6.35
N THR A 99 25.11 -6.15 -7.08
CA THR A 99 26.55 -6.08 -6.85
C THR A 99 26.99 -4.63 -6.80
N PHE A 100 27.74 -4.25 -5.76
CA PHE A 100 28.44 -2.98 -5.72
C PHE A 100 29.79 -3.12 -6.43
N TYR A 101 30.02 -2.31 -7.46
CA TYR A 101 31.27 -2.29 -8.22
C TYR A 101 32.24 -1.20 -7.77
N GLN A 102 31.80 -0.31 -6.87
CA GLN A 102 32.58 0.81 -6.35
C GLN A 102 32.34 0.97 -4.86
N THR A 103 33.35 1.48 -4.15
CA THR A 103 33.24 1.88 -2.74
C THR A 103 32.62 3.27 -2.61
N GLY A 104 32.35 3.71 -1.38
CA GLY A 104 31.71 4.99 -1.07
C GLY A 104 30.19 4.94 -1.04
N ILE A 105 29.53 6.11 -1.07
CA ILE A 105 28.07 6.20 -0.99
C ILE A 105 27.43 5.73 -2.31
N GLN A 106 26.68 4.64 -2.22
CA GLN A 106 25.92 4.06 -3.33
C GLN A 106 24.42 4.11 -3.00
N LYS A 107 23.59 4.39 -4.00
CA LYS A 107 22.13 4.37 -3.87
C LYS A 107 21.57 3.02 -4.30
N VAL A 108 20.64 2.47 -3.52
CA VAL A 108 19.98 1.20 -3.79
C VAL A 108 18.47 1.39 -3.80
N ARG A 109 17.83 0.92 -4.87
CA ARG A 109 16.37 0.92 -5.04
C ARG A 109 15.80 -0.40 -4.52
N LEU A 110 15.08 -0.35 -3.40
CA LEU A 110 14.34 -1.49 -2.86
C LEU A 110 12.96 -1.54 -3.49
N ILE A 111 12.67 -2.62 -4.20
CA ILE A 111 11.38 -2.83 -4.87
C ILE A 111 10.42 -3.48 -3.89
N GLY A 112 9.20 -2.94 -3.80
CA GLY A 112 8.15 -3.45 -2.94
C GLY A 112 7.43 -4.65 -3.55
N SER A 113 7.01 -5.57 -2.69
CA SER A 113 6.16 -6.69 -3.04
C SER A 113 5.02 -6.80 -2.04
N GLY A 114 3.81 -7.04 -2.55
CA GLY A 114 2.58 -7.11 -1.77
C GLY A 114 1.63 -5.95 -2.06
N THR A 115 0.58 -5.88 -1.26
CA THR A 115 -0.47 -4.86 -1.35
C THR A 115 -0.70 -4.30 0.04
N PHE A 116 -0.71 -2.98 0.18
CA PHE A 116 -0.95 -2.36 1.48
C PHE A 116 -2.38 -2.63 1.97
N ILE A 117 -2.51 -3.01 3.25
CA ILE A 117 -3.78 -3.45 3.86
C ILE A 117 -4.51 -2.24 4.49
N GLY A 118 -3.79 -1.33 5.14
CA GLY A 118 -4.34 -0.16 5.83
C GLY A 118 -3.67 1.16 5.46
N VAL A 119 -4.40 2.26 5.64
CA VAL A 119 -3.91 3.65 5.51
C VAL A 119 -3.20 4.03 6.79
N ALA A 120 -1.91 4.34 6.71
CA ALA A 120 -1.08 4.76 7.85
C ALA A 120 0.27 5.27 7.35
N GLU A 121 1.03 5.93 8.23
CA GLU A 121 2.48 6.01 8.08
C GLU A 121 3.10 4.71 8.59
N VAL A 122 3.60 3.88 7.67
CA VAL A 122 4.04 2.52 7.96
C VAL A 122 5.57 2.50 8.17
N PRO A 123 6.07 2.11 9.35
CA PRO A 123 7.50 2.07 9.61
C PRO A 123 8.13 0.78 9.04
N PHE A 124 8.99 0.93 8.04
CA PHE A 124 9.80 -0.14 7.48
C PHE A 124 11.23 -0.09 8.01
N THR A 125 11.70 -1.19 8.59
CA THR A 125 13.08 -1.36 9.04
C THR A 125 13.85 -2.18 8.01
N TYR A 126 14.85 -1.57 7.36
CA TYR A 126 15.74 -2.23 6.40
C TYR A 126 17.11 -2.50 7.01
N THR A 127 17.74 -3.60 6.59
CA THR A 127 19.00 -4.08 7.14
C THR A 127 20.04 -4.34 6.05
N PHE A 128 21.30 -4.03 6.35
CA PHE A 128 22.45 -4.37 5.52
C PHE A 128 23.65 -4.66 6.43
N ASN A 129 24.29 -5.82 6.22
CA ASN A 129 25.28 -6.39 7.15
C ASN A 129 24.77 -6.39 8.60
N LYS A 130 25.33 -5.54 9.47
CA LYS A 130 24.96 -5.43 10.90
C LYS A 130 24.21 -4.13 11.23
N ALA A 131 23.95 -3.28 10.24
CA ALA A 131 23.27 -2.01 10.42
C ALA A 131 21.79 -2.15 10.05
N SER A 132 20.93 -1.44 10.81
CA SER A 132 19.50 -1.34 10.57
C SER A 132 19.06 0.11 10.66
N CYS A 133 18.10 0.49 9.82
CA CYS A 133 17.52 1.81 9.74
C CYS A 133 16.03 1.74 9.45
N THR A 134 15.27 2.75 9.85
CA THR A 134 13.81 2.79 9.70
C THR A 134 13.41 3.96 8.81
N ILE A 135 12.41 3.75 7.96
CA ILE A 135 11.76 4.80 7.15
C ILE A 135 10.24 4.63 7.21
N GLY A 136 9.53 5.74 7.42
CA GLY A 136 8.08 5.79 7.35
C GLY A 136 7.63 5.93 5.90
N ILE A 137 6.74 5.04 5.45
CA ILE A 137 6.07 5.17 4.15
C ILE A 137 4.65 5.67 4.39
N PRO A 138 4.28 6.86 3.89
CA PRO A 138 2.89 7.31 3.92
C PRO A 138 2.08 6.48 2.92
N VAL A 139 1.14 5.68 3.44
CA VAL A 139 0.22 4.90 2.63
C VAL A 139 -1.11 5.61 2.59
N ALA A 140 -1.51 6.06 1.41
CA ALA A 140 -2.81 6.64 1.16
C ALA A 140 -3.86 5.57 0.83
N GLN A 141 -5.12 5.97 0.75
CA GLN A 141 -6.17 5.07 0.31
C GLN A 141 -6.07 4.82 -1.20
N GLY A 142 -6.19 3.58 -1.65
CA GLY A 142 -6.32 3.26 -3.07
C GLY A 142 -7.61 3.79 -3.65
N SER A 143 -7.48 4.60 -4.71
CA SER A 143 -8.58 4.90 -5.61
C SER A 143 -8.69 3.75 -6.59
N ASN A 144 -9.69 2.87 -6.43
CA ASN A 144 -10.09 2.01 -7.54
C ASN A 144 -10.60 2.93 -8.64
N GLY A 145 -9.83 3.04 -9.72
CA GLY A 145 -10.06 4.03 -10.77
C GLY A 145 -11.48 3.99 -11.33
N ASN A 146 -12.21 5.09 -11.14
CA ASN A 146 -12.66 5.89 -12.27
C ASN A 146 -12.63 7.37 -11.85
N GLY A 147 -11.86 8.17 -12.59
CA GLY A 147 -11.22 9.39 -12.09
C GLY A 147 -12.07 10.66 -12.01
N GLY A 148 -11.47 11.67 -11.36
CA GLY A 148 -11.86 13.08 -11.48
C GLY A 148 -11.68 13.90 -10.20
N ASP A 149 -10.49 14.50 -10.03
CA ASP A 149 -10.15 15.69 -9.24
C ASP A 149 -10.11 15.60 -7.68
N PRO A 150 -8.99 15.98 -7.00
CA PRO A 150 -8.92 16.02 -5.55
C PRO A 150 -9.37 17.39 -5.03
N SER A 151 -10.60 17.45 -4.52
CA SER A 151 -11.02 18.51 -3.60
C SER A 151 -10.95 18.01 -2.15
N PRO A 152 -10.41 18.81 -1.20
CA PRO A 152 -10.12 18.36 0.15
C PRO A 152 -11.41 18.29 0.97
N GLY A 153 -11.95 17.08 1.13
CA GLY A 153 -13.04 16.80 2.07
C GLY A 153 -14.11 15.86 1.50
N GLY A 154 -13.89 14.55 1.61
CA GLY A 154 -14.92 13.58 1.27
C GLY A 154 -14.37 12.16 1.20
N GLY A 155 -14.89 11.26 2.04
CA GLY A 155 -14.55 9.83 1.98
C GLY A 155 -14.83 9.23 0.61
N THR A 156 -14.18 8.11 0.31
CA THR A 156 -14.35 7.30 -0.91
C THR A 156 -15.80 6.86 -1.14
N SER A 157 -16.65 7.74 -1.67
CA SER A 157 -18.08 7.52 -1.73
C SER A 157 -18.44 6.42 -2.72
N VAL A 158 -19.06 5.36 -2.21
CA VAL A 158 -19.81 4.42 -3.05
C VAL A 158 -20.95 5.17 -3.79
N GLY A 159 -21.30 4.72 -4.99
CA GLY A 159 -22.38 5.29 -5.79
C GLY A 159 -23.77 5.01 -5.20
N ALA A 160 -24.79 5.67 -5.76
CA ALA A 160 -26.16 5.49 -5.29
C ALA A 160 -26.64 4.04 -5.43
N GLY A 161 -27.23 3.50 -4.36
CA GLY A 161 -27.61 2.10 -4.23
C GLY A 161 -26.47 1.13 -3.91
N GLN A 162 -25.26 1.61 -3.60
CA GLN A 162 -24.09 0.76 -3.37
C GLN A 162 -23.64 0.74 -1.90
N TRP A 163 -22.96 -0.33 -1.53
CA TRP A 163 -22.33 -0.50 -0.23
C TRP A 163 -21.03 -1.31 -0.33
N SER A 164 -20.12 -1.11 0.60
CA SER A 164 -18.91 -1.92 0.78
C SER A 164 -18.48 -1.98 2.23
N LEU A 165 -17.82 -3.06 2.65
CA LEU A 165 -17.09 -3.17 3.93
C LEU A 165 -15.96 -4.18 3.82
N THR A 166 -15.04 -4.16 4.79
CA THR A 166 -13.96 -5.13 4.92
C THR A 166 -14.02 -5.80 6.30
N ILE A 167 -13.97 -7.13 6.32
CA ILE A 167 -13.86 -7.95 7.54
C ILE A 167 -12.70 -8.92 7.35
N ASP A 168 -11.80 -9.00 8.32
CA ASP A 168 -10.62 -9.87 8.30
C ASP A 168 -9.81 -9.77 6.98
N GLY A 169 -9.69 -8.56 6.45
CA GLY A 169 -8.97 -8.27 5.20
C GLY A 169 -9.73 -8.64 3.91
N LYS A 170 -10.91 -9.26 4.00
CA LYS A 170 -11.78 -9.54 2.84
C LYS A 170 -12.80 -8.44 2.66
N THR A 171 -12.85 -7.88 1.45
CA THR A 171 -13.84 -6.87 1.06
C THR A 171 -15.11 -7.51 0.50
N TYR A 172 -16.24 -7.01 0.97
CA TYR A 172 -17.59 -7.34 0.52
C TYR A 172 -18.25 -6.09 -0.04
N SER A 173 -19.05 -6.26 -1.08
CA SER A 173 -19.74 -5.13 -1.71
C SER A 173 -21.05 -5.57 -2.38
N GLY A 174 -21.94 -4.60 -2.58
CA GLY A 174 -23.17 -4.78 -3.34
C GLY A 174 -23.65 -3.50 -4.00
N ASN A 175 -24.56 -3.66 -4.95
CA ASN A 175 -25.15 -2.59 -5.76
C ASN A 175 -26.68 -2.51 -5.62
N ASN A 176 -27.23 -3.24 -4.64
CA ASN A 176 -28.61 -3.15 -4.22
C ASN A 176 -28.65 -2.75 -2.75
N LEU A 177 -28.95 -1.47 -2.49
CA LEU A 177 -29.08 -0.91 -1.16
C LEU A 177 -30.37 -0.08 -1.08
N GLN A 178 -31.22 -0.42 -0.12
CA GLN A 178 -32.53 0.19 0.08
C GLN A 178 -32.57 0.93 1.41
N TYR A 179 -33.18 2.10 1.42
CA TYR A 179 -33.51 2.85 2.65
C TYR A 179 -35.01 2.80 2.85
N THR A 180 -35.44 2.28 4.00
CA THR A 180 -36.86 2.12 4.32
C THR A 180 -37.15 2.73 5.69
N THR A 181 -38.17 3.57 5.72
CA THR A 181 -38.80 4.04 6.96
C THR A 181 -40.19 3.41 7.08
N VAL A 182 -40.54 2.95 8.27
CA VAL A 182 -41.90 2.47 8.55
C VAL A 182 -42.62 3.54 9.37
N PRO A 183 -43.87 3.91 9.03
CA PRO A 183 -44.66 4.84 9.84
C PRO A 183 -44.72 4.38 11.29
N ASN A 184 -44.53 5.31 12.22
CA ASN A 184 -44.53 5.08 13.68
C ASN A 184 -43.36 4.22 14.22
N MET A 185 -42.38 3.87 13.40
CA MET A 185 -41.14 3.26 13.89
C MET A 185 -40.06 4.34 14.11
N PRO A 186 -39.38 4.35 15.27
CA PRO A 186 -38.36 5.36 15.57
C PRO A 186 -37.00 5.07 14.92
N VAL A 187 -36.93 4.13 13.97
CA VAL A 187 -35.70 3.71 13.28
C VAL A 187 -35.94 3.57 11.77
N ALA A 188 -34.93 3.85 10.98
CA ALA A 188 -34.87 3.46 9.58
C ALA A 188 -34.02 2.20 9.43
N SER A 189 -34.36 1.40 8.42
CA SER A 189 -33.57 0.25 7.98
C SER A 189 -32.88 0.58 6.66
N ILE A 190 -31.60 0.25 6.59
CA ILE A 190 -30.78 0.30 5.38
C ILE A 190 -30.34 -1.14 5.09
N THR A 191 -30.91 -1.75 4.06
CA THR A 191 -30.69 -3.16 3.73
C THR A 191 -29.99 -3.28 2.39
N GLY A 192 -28.85 -3.96 2.40
CA GLY A 192 -27.98 -4.20 1.26
C GLY A 192 -27.92 -5.67 0.90
N MET A 193 -27.85 -5.97 -0.39
CA MET A 193 -27.55 -7.31 -0.91
C MET A 193 -26.37 -7.24 -1.89
N SER A 194 -25.49 -8.24 -1.85
CA SER A 194 -24.40 -8.34 -2.82
C SER A 194 -24.94 -8.68 -4.21
N SER A 195 -24.18 -8.34 -5.26
CA SER A 195 -24.60 -8.59 -6.64
C SER A 195 -24.76 -10.08 -6.98
N ASP A 196 -24.09 -10.96 -6.22
CA ASP A 196 -24.22 -12.41 -6.33
C ASP A 196 -25.26 -13.01 -5.36
N ASN A 197 -26.02 -12.17 -4.65
CA ASN A 197 -27.05 -12.53 -3.67
C ASN A 197 -26.58 -13.44 -2.52
N LYS A 198 -25.27 -13.46 -2.24
CA LYS A 198 -24.71 -14.28 -1.16
C LYS A 198 -24.60 -13.57 0.16
N TYR A 199 -24.53 -12.23 0.14
CA TYR A 199 -24.25 -11.46 1.34
C TYR A 199 -25.34 -10.42 1.57
N VAL A 200 -25.76 -10.30 2.82
CA VAL A 200 -26.76 -9.34 3.27
C VAL A 200 -26.13 -8.41 4.28
N LEU A 201 -26.28 -7.11 4.05
CA LEU A 201 -25.94 -6.04 4.99
C LEU A 201 -27.23 -5.47 5.56
N ILE A 202 -27.30 -5.31 6.88
CA ILE A 202 -28.39 -4.64 7.58
C ILE A 202 -27.76 -3.58 8.47
N LEU A 203 -28.17 -2.34 8.28
CA LEU A 203 -27.94 -1.25 9.20
C LEU A 203 -29.29 -0.71 9.66
N SER A 204 -29.38 -0.31 10.93
CA SER A 204 -30.50 0.51 11.40
C SER A 204 -29.97 1.74 12.11
N ILE A 205 -30.66 2.86 11.95
CA ILE A 205 -30.34 4.12 12.63
C ILE A 205 -31.60 4.72 13.25
N PRO A 206 -31.49 5.38 14.42
CA PRO A 206 -32.61 6.10 15.00
C PRO A 206 -32.99 7.31 14.14
N LEU A 207 -34.29 7.57 14.08
CA LEU A 207 -34.89 8.70 13.38
C LEU A 207 -35.20 9.82 14.36
N LYS A 208 -35.07 11.06 13.89
CA LYS A 208 -35.57 12.26 14.56
C LYS A 208 -36.72 12.81 13.75
N ASP A 209 -37.89 12.92 14.36
CA ASP A 209 -39.12 13.39 13.69
C ASP A 209 -39.43 12.60 12.40
N GLY A 210 -39.19 11.29 12.44
CA GLY A 210 -39.41 10.37 11.31
C GLY A 210 -38.37 10.46 10.19
N LYS A 211 -37.26 11.19 10.37
CA LYS A 211 -36.22 11.39 9.35
C LYS A 211 -34.83 11.01 9.86
N ALA A 212 -33.99 10.50 8.94
CA ALA A 212 -32.58 10.30 9.21
C ALA A 212 -31.89 11.66 9.40
N VAL A 213 -30.93 11.72 10.30
CA VAL A 213 -30.17 12.94 10.60
C VAL A 213 -28.68 12.65 10.44
N VAL A 214 -27.93 13.65 9.98
CA VAL A 214 -26.47 13.59 9.92
C VAL A 214 -25.94 13.51 11.35
N GLY A 215 -25.08 12.54 11.62
CA GLY A 215 -24.61 12.25 12.98
C GLY A 215 -23.91 10.91 13.06
N GLU A 216 -23.38 10.61 14.24
CA GLU A 216 -22.77 9.32 14.57
C GLU A 216 -23.69 8.55 15.52
N TYR A 217 -23.90 7.28 15.21
CA TYR A 217 -24.79 6.38 15.92
C TYR A 217 -24.00 5.13 16.28
N SER A 218 -23.85 4.88 17.59
CA SER A 218 -23.15 3.70 18.10
C SER A 218 -24.15 2.60 18.44
N THR A 219 -23.83 1.35 18.12
CA THR A 219 -24.66 0.19 18.47
C THR A 219 -24.80 -0.03 19.98
N ASN A 220 -23.96 0.60 20.80
CA ASN A 220 -23.93 0.39 22.25
C ASN A 220 -24.64 1.52 23.02
N SER A 221 -24.86 2.66 22.39
CA SER A 221 -25.42 3.86 23.03
C SER A 221 -26.61 4.45 22.29
N SER A 222 -26.95 3.93 21.11
CA SER A 222 -28.11 4.32 20.33
C SER A 222 -28.89 3.09 19.86
N ALA A 223 -30.12 3.27 19.40
CA ALA A 223 -30.92 2.19 18.80
C ALA A 223 -30.39 1.76 17.40
N ALA A 224 -29.10 1.94 17.15
CA ALA A 224 -28.44 1.53 15.92
C ALA A 224 -28.18 0.03 15.92
N VAL A 225 -28.27 -0.58 14.75
CA VAL A 225 -28.06 -2.02 14.55
C VAL A 225 -27.07 -2.23 13.42
N PHE A 226 -26.22 -3.24 13.59
CA PHE A 226 -25.36 -3.75 12.54
C PHE A 226 -25.61 -5.24 12.36
N GLY A 227 -25.73 -5.69 11.11
CA GLY A 227 -25.79 -7.08 10.73
C GLY A 227 -25.11 -7.30 9.38
N PHE A 228 -24.26 -8.32 9.28
CA PHE A 228 -23.67 -8.75 8.02
C PHE A 228 -23.57 -10.27 7.98
N SER A 229 -24.23 -10.91 7.02
CA SER A 229 -24.35 -12.37 6.98
C SER A 229 -24.15 -12.96 5.59
N ASP A 230 -23.73 -14.22 5.58
CA ASP A 230 -23.78 -15.10 4.41
C ASP A 230 -25.15 -15.78 4.37
N VAL A 231 -25.84 -15.70 3.22
CA VAL A 231 -27.18 -16.30 3.02
C VAL A 231 -27.16 -17.81 3.20
N SER A 232 -26.00 -18.47 2.99
CA SER A 232 -25.82 -19.89 3.28
C SER A 232 -25.71 -20.22 4.78
N GLY A 233 -25.63 -19.19 5.64
CA GLY A 233 -25.46 -19.36 7.09
C GLY A 233 -24.03 -19.64 7.53
N LYS A 234 -23.03 -19.51 6.63
CA LYS A 234 -21.62 -19.78 6.95
C LYS A 234 -21.04 -18.82 7.99
N PHE A 235 -21.48 -17.57 7.98
CA PHE A 235 -21.16 -16.58 9.00
C PHE A 235 -22.34 -15.66 9.25
N ASN A 236 -22.41 -15.13 10.47
CA ASN A 236 -23.37 -14.11 10.87
C ASN A 236 -22.69 -13.15 11.84
N TYR A 237 -22.43 -11.93 11.39
CA TYR A 237 -21.80 -10.88 12.17
C TYR A 237 -22.85 -9.86 12.61
N THR A 238 -22.96 -9.61 13.91
CA THR A 238 -23.97 -8.70 14.48
C THR A 238 -23.31 -7.65 15.38
N ASN A 239 -24.07 -6.64 15.79
CA ASN A 239 -23.66 -5.89 16.98
C ASN A 239 -23.61 -6.84 18.18
N GLY A 240 -22.60 -6.68 19.02
CA GLY A 240 -22.43 -7.46 20.25
C GLY A 240 -22.41 -6.55 21.47
N SER A 241 -22.21 -7.14 22.64
CA SER A 241 -22.13 -6.40 23.93
C SER A 241 -20.83 -6.67 24.70
N GLY A 242 -19.93 -7.47 24.14
CA GLY A 242 -18.62 -7.77 24.70
C GLY A 242 -17.60 -6.64 24.52
N GLU A 243 -16.41 -6.84 25.08
CA GLU A 243 -15.31 -5.89 24.96
C GLU A 243 -14.94 -5.65 23.49
N ASN A 244 -14.80 -4.37 23.11
CA ASN A 244 -14.55 -3.92 21.74
C ASN A 244 -15.62 -4.30 20.70
N GLN A 245 -16.81 -4.76 21.11
CA GLN A 245 -17.96 -5.00 20.22
C GLN A 245 -18.83 -3.74 20.15
N GLU A 246 -18.38 -2.76 19.38
CA GLU A 246 -19.13 -1.54 19.07
C GLU A 246 -18.96 -1.20 17.59
N ILE A 247 -20.06 -1.03 16.86
CA ILE A 247 -20.05 -0.47 15.51
C ILE A 247 -20.54 0.98 15.59
N LYS A 248 -19.80 1.89 14.96
CA LYS A 248 -20.16 3.28 14.78
C LYS A 248 -20.63 3.51 13.37
N ILE A 249 -21.88 3.92 13.20
CA ILE A 249 -22.50 4.28 11.93
C ILE A 249 -22.57 5.80 11.85
N LYS A 250 -21.84 6.39 10.92
CA LYS A 250 -21.82 7.84 10.70
C LYS A 250 -22.59 8.18 9.44
N ILE A 251 -23.71 8.87 9.61
CA ILE A 251 -24.48 9.45 8.51
C ILE A 251 -23.81 10.75 8.10
N THR A 252 -23.40 10.85 6.84
CA THR A 252 -22.66 11.99 6.29
C THR A 252 -23.53 12.90 5.44
N SER A 253 -24.59 12.36 4.82
CA SER A 253 -25.56 13.16 4.07
C SER A 253 -26.94 12.52 4.06
N VAL A 254 -27.99 13.35 4.07
CA VAL A 254 -29.39 12.95 3.92
C VAL A 254 -30.04 13.89 2.90
N ASN A 255 -30.54 13.34 1.80
CA ASN A 255 -31.31 14.05 0.78
C ASN A 255 -32.52 13.21 0.37
N GLY A 256 -33.68 13.45 1.01
CA GLY A 256 -34.86 12.61 0.83
C GLY A 256 -34.60 11.18 1.30
N THR A 257 -34.74 10.20 0.40
CA THR A 257 -34.44 8.78 0.66
C THR A 257 -32.98 8.42 0.43
N GLN A 258 -32.19 9.33 -0.14
CA GLN A 258 -30.77 9.14 -0.36
C GLN A 258 -30.00 9.50 0.91
N VAL A 259 -29.61 8.46 1.64
CA VAL A 259 -28.80 8.51 2.85
C VAL A 259 -27.43 7.92 2.53
N ALA A 260 -26.38 8.65 2.89
CA ALA A 260 -25.01 8.17 2.74
C ALA A 260 -24.29 8.21 4.08
N GLY A 261 -23.32 7.33 4.25
CA GLY A 261 -22.57 7.23 5.47
C GLY A 261 -21.41 6.25 5.42
N THR A 262 -20.72 6.17 6.54
CA THR A 262 -19.63 5.23 6.82
C THR A 262 -19.98 4.39 8.04
N PHE A 263 -19.38 3.20 8.19
CA PHE A 263 -19.46 2.42 9.41
C PHE A 263 -18.19 1.61 9.65
N SER A 264 -17.84 1.44 10.92
CA SER A 264 -16.66 0.66 11.34
C SER A 264 -16.72 0.34 12.82
N GLY A 265 -15.93 -0.64 13.25
CA GLY A 265 -15.79 -1.02 14.66
C GLY A 265 -15.74 -2.53 14.84
N GLY A 266 -15.99 -3.02 16.05
CA GLY A 266 -16.03 -4.46 16.33
C GLY A 266 -17.45 -5.01 16.26
N ALA A 267 -17.62 -6.11 15.53
CA ALA A 267 -18.85 -6.89 15.47
C ALA A 267 -18.64 -8.25 16.14
N GLU A 268 -19.70 -8.84 16.66
CA GLU A 268 -19.71 -10.20 17.17
C GLU A 268 -19.91 -11.18 16.01
N ASP A 269 -19.04 -12.17 15.88
CA ASP A 269 -19.27 -13.37 15.08
C ASP A 269 -20.14 -14.33 15.89
N PHE A 270 -21.45 -14.23 15.67
CA PHE A 270 -22.47 -14.95 16.42
C PHE A 270 -22.30 -16.48 16.35
N ILE A 271 -21.68 -16.99 15.29
CA ILE A 271 -21.49 -18.43 15.10
C ILE A 271 -20.27 -18.93 15.88
N ASN A 272 -19.20 -18.15 15.92
CA ASN A 272 -17.91 -18.57 16.47
C ASN A 272 -17.59 -17.93 17.83
N ASP A 273 -18.51 -17.11 18.38
CA ASP A 273 -18.38 -16.41 19.66
C ASP A 273 -17.05 -15.64 19.78
N LYS A 274 -16.74 -14.83 18.75
CA LYS A 274 -15.53 -14.00 18.70
C LYS A 274 -15.84 -12.61 18.19
N THR A 275 -14.98 -11.64 18.52
CA THR A 275 -15.04 -10.31 17.92
C THR A 275 -14.32 -10.30 16.56
N VAL A 276 -14.97 -9.74 15.53
CA VAL A 276 -14.37 -9.42 14.23
C VAL A 276 -14.34 -7.92 14.01
N THR A 277 -13.34 -7.44 13.27
CA THR A 277 -13.21 -5.99 13.00
C THR A 277 -13.80 -5.64 11.64
N VAL A 278 -14.78 -4.74 11.64
CA VAL A 278 -15.37 -4.13 10.45
C VAL A 278 -14.62 -2.83 10.15
N THR A 279 -14.07 -2.74 8.95
CA THR A 279 -13.37 -1.54 8.45
C THR A 279 -13.91 -1.13 7.08
N ASN A 280 -13.62 0.10 6.67
CA ASN A 280 -13.95 0.64 5.35
C ASN A 280 -15.44 0.52 4.97
N GLY A 281 -16.34 0.44 5.96
CA GLY A 281 -17.78 0.36 5.75
C GLY A 281 -18.28 1.68 5.17
N GLN A 282 -18.92 1.63 4.01
CA GLN A 282 -19.42 2.79 3.27
C GLN A 282 -20.71 2.41 2.55
N PHE A 283 -21.67 3.34 2.49
CA PHE A 283 -22.95 3.10 1.84
C PHE A 283 -23.55 4.40 1.30
N LYS A 284 -24.36 4.28 0.24
CA LYS A 284 -25.19 5.37 -0.28
C LYS A 284 -26.46 4.76 -0.88
N THR A 285 -27.62 5.08 -0.33
CA THR A 285 -28.91 4.52 -0.80
C THR A 285 -29.37 5.23 -2.09
N LYS A 286 -30.41 4.72 -2.75
CA LYS A 286 -30.96 5.36 -3.96
C LYS A 286 -31.78 6.61 -3.60
#